data_AF-A0AAU7YSD8-F1
#
_entry.id   AF-A0AAU7YSD8-F1
#
_cell.length_a   1.000
_cell.length_b   1.000
_cell.length_c   1.000
_cell.angle_alpha   90.00
_cell.angle_beta   90.00
_cell.angle_gamma   90.00
#
_symmetry.space_group_name_H-M   'P 1'
#
loop_
_entity.id
_entity.type
_entity.pdbx_description
1 polymer ?
#
loop_
_entity_poly.entity_id
_entity_poly.type
_entity_poly.pdbx_seq_one_letter_code
_entity_poly.pdbx_strand_id
1 'polypeptide(L)' 'MSLLRRFVSEQGRILPRRMNRLTSKQQRSVAIAIKRARILALLPFSNNEN' A
#
# COMPACT_ATOMS: atom_id res chain seq x y z
N MET A 1 3.01 10.11 -10.46
CA MET A 1 3.27 8.80 -9.81
C MET A 1 3.13 8.95 -8.30
N SER A 2 2.16 8.27 -7.67
CA SER A 2 1.96 8.39 -6.21
C SER A 2 2.97 7.51 -5.46
N LEU A 3 3.67 8.10 -4.47
CA LEU A 3 4.68 7.41 -3.66
C LEU A 3 4.15 6.13 -3.01
N LEU A 4 2.86 6.13 -2.64
CA LEU A 4 2.21 4.99 -1.99
C LEU A 4 2.08 3.77 -2.91
N ARG A 5 2.01 3.93 -4.24
CA ARG A 5 1.91 2.79 -5.16
C ARG A 5 3.09 1.83 -5.07
N ARG A 6 4.29 2.31 -4.69
CA ARG A 6 5.49 1.46 -4.51
C ARG A 6 5.37 0.48 -3.34
N PHE A 7 4.42 0.71 -2.43
CA PHE A 7 4.21 -0.12 -1.25
C PHE A 7 3.00 -1.05 -1.39
N VAL A 8 2.45 -1.17 -2.60
CA VAL A 8 1.30 -2.00 -2.93
C VAL A 8 1.68 -2.94 -4.08
N SER A 9 1.23 -4.18 -4.06
CA SER A 9 1.38 -5.12 -5.17
C SER A 9 0.46 -4.72 -6.33
N GLU A 10 0.67 -5.33 -7.50
CA GLU A 10 -0.22 -5.14 -8.66
C GLU A 10 -1.67 -5.51 -8.36
N GLN A 11 -1.88 -6.55 -7.54
CA GLN A 11 -3.20 -6.98 -7.07
C GLN A 11 -3.81 -6.03 -6.02
N GLY A 12 -3.16 -4.90 -5.72
CA GLY A 12 -3.64 -3.94 -4.75
C GLY A 12 -3.35 -4.32 -3.30
N ARG A 13 -2.57 -5.36 -2.98
CA ARG A 13 -2.26 -5.77 -1.59
C ARG A 13 -1.09 -4.96 -1.01
N ILE A 14 -1.12 -4.63 0.28
CA ILE A 14 0.01 -3.94 0.93
C ILE A 14 1.22 -4.88 0.99
N LEU A 15 2.37 -4.42 0.50
CA LEU A 15 3.59 -5.21 0.51
C LEU A 15 4.12 -5.42 1.94
N PRO A 16 4.64 -6.62 2.26
CA PRO A 16 5.19 -6.90 3.57
C PRO A 16 6.49 -6.11 3.80
N ARG A 17 6.72 -5.72 5.06
CA ARG A 17 7.87 -4.91 5.51
C ARG A 17 9.22 -5.37 4.95
N ARG A 18 9.43 -6.68 4.87
CA ARG A 18 10.67 -7.32 4.42
C ARG A 18 11.09 -6.91 2.99
N MET A 19 10.14 -6.59 2.11
CA MET A 19 10.47 -6.22 0.74
C MET A 19 10.97 -4.78 0.62
N ASN A 20 10.40 -3.88 1.44
CA ASN A 20 10.71 -2.46 1.39
C ASN A 20 11.77 -2.01 2.41
N ARG A 21 12.33 -2.96 3.18
CA ARG A 21 13.34 -2.73 4.24
C ARG A 21 12.96 -1.60 5.21
N LEU A 22 11.66 -1.45 5.49
CA LEU A 22 11.16 -0.43 6.40
C LEU A 22 11.33 -0.86 7.87
N THR A 23 11.44 0.13 8.76
CA THR A 23 11.26 -0.09 10.20
C THR A 23 9.79 -0.45 10.50
N SER A 24 9.54 -1.09 11.64
CA SER A 24 8.17 -1.40 12.07
C SER A 24 7.30 -0.16 12.23
N LYS A 25 7.89 0.97 12.67
CA LYS A 25 7.18 2.26 12.79
C LYS A 25 6.78 2.80 11.41
N GLN A 26 7.71 2.81 10.46
CA GLN A 26 7.43 3.25 9.09
C GLN A 26 6.37 2.37 8.40
N GLN A 27 6.45 1.04 8.56
CA GLN A 27 5.44 0.14 7.98
C GLN A 27 4.03 0.45 8.50
N ARG A 28 3.88 0.75 9.80
CA ARG A 28 2.58 1.16 10.36
C ARG A 28 2.09 2.46 9.74
N SER A 29 2.95 3.47 9.62
CA SER A 29 2.60 4.76 8.99
C SER A 29 2.17 4.57 7.53
N VAL A 30 2.92 3.78 6.76
CA VAL A 30 2.60 3.45 5.37
C VAL A 30 1.26 2.73 5.27
N ALA A 31 1.01 1.74 6.12
CA ALA A 31 -0.26 1.02 6.13
C ALA A 31 -1.46 1.93 6.43
N ILE A 32 -1.33 2.87 7.37
CA ILE A 32 -2.37 3.88 7.66
C ILE A 32 -2.60 4.78 6.46
N ALA A 33 -1.53 5.29 5.82
CA ALA A 33 -1.62 6.14 4.65
C ALA A 33 -2.30 5.43 3.47
N ILE A 34 -1.95 4.15 3.21
CA ILE A 34 -2.59 3.35 2.16
C ILE A 34 -4.08 3.15 2.45
N LYS A 35 -4.46 2.83 3.69
CA LYS A 35 -5.87 2.68 4.07
C LYS A 35 -6.67 3.97 3.85
N ARG A 36 -6.11 5.13 4.20
CA ARG A 36 -6.73 6.44 3.93
C ARG A 36 -6.86 6.72 2.44
N ALA A 37 -5.81 6.46 1.67
CA ALA A 37 -5.83 6.64 0.23
C ALA A 37 -6.87 5.76 -0.47
N ARG A 38 -7.12 4.54 0.03
CA ARG A 38 -8.17 3.66 -0.48
C ARG A 38 -9.58 4.19 -0.24
N ILE A 39 -9.84 4.75 0.95
CA ILE A 39 -11.13 5.39 1.27
C ILE A 39 -11.38 6.59 0.34
N LEU A 40 -10.32 7.31 -0.02
CA LEU A 40 -10.39 8.44 -0.96
C LEU A 40 -10.36 8.03 -2.45
N ALA A 41 -10.50 6.73 -2.76
CA ALA A 41 -10.43 6.19 -4.12
C ALA A 41 -9.11 6.47 -4.88
N LEU A 42 -8.02 6.82 -4.17
CA LEU A 42 -6.70 7.06 -4.78
C LEU A 42 -5.91 5.77 -5.03
N LEU A 43 -6.29 4.68 -4.35
CA LEU A 43 -5.71 3.34 -4.50
C LEU A 43 -6.82 2.27 -4.44
N PRO A 44 -6.70 1.19 -5.23
CA PRO A 44 -7.66 0.09 -5.18
C PRO A 44 -7.51 -0.76 -3.90
N PHE A 45 -8.61 -1.40 -3.48
CA PHE A 45 -8.60 -2.39 -2.41
C PHE A 45 -8.08 -3.75 -2.89
N SER A 46 -8.45 -4.13 -4.11
CA SER A 46 -8.00 -5.33 -4.81
C SER A 46 -8.15 -5.11 -6.31
N ASN A 47 -7.10 -5.42 -7.08
CA ASN A 47 -7.19 -5.59 -8.53
C ASN A 47 -7.32 -7.08 -8.79
N ASN A 48 -8.52 -7.61 -8.62
CA ASN A 48 -8.89 -8.91 -9.17
C ASN A 48 -9.55 -8.63 -10.52
N GLU A 49 -8.74 -8.28 -11.52
CA GLU A 49 -9.19 -8.37 -12.91
C GLU A 49 -8.93 -9.83 -13.31
N ASN A 50 -10.00 -10.63 -13.34
CA ASN A 50 -10.03 -11.92 -14.04
C ASN A 50 -10.57 -11.66 -15.44
#